data_AF-A0A8T5T3W4-F1
#
_entry.id   AF-A0A8T5T3W4-F1
#
_cell.length_a   1.000
_cell.length_b   1.000
_cell.length_c   1.000
_cell.angle_alpha   90.00
_cell.angle_beta   90.00
_cell.angle_gamma   90.00
#
_symmetry.space_group_name_H-M   'P 1'
#
loop_
_entity.id
_entity.type
_entity.pdbx_description
1 polymer ?
#
loop_
_entity_poly.entity_id
_entity_poly.type
_entity_poly.pdbx_seq_one_letter_code
_entity_poly.pdbx_strand_id
1 'polypeptide(L)'
;MPSKYCMYCGNPIKDSDKFCIICGKPVLRDLPDTHKQEPKPRIKPQRQEILPKEDTVVEFVDDSEEELEIKEEKKEKKKDKKGDLIVEKPLPYEVKEQMILYIEFNDIQLNKELLITKLKDLQKSLKDPAYEYDESYKESANVKLEAIKTFINEMKQKESDLKDKMDDPFIVQRIKSDMDTKIFQLKNLTKEFKLHKVDKDSFETLRDKYKQEKEELEQEREDLISGMSLWIKELKLEKVEAQSERNLNKGRFSSKEITQDDFNSKDKELELKVKKINVKIKTLEKLVK
;
A
#
# COMPACT_ATOMS: atom_id res chain seq x y z
N MET A 1 -39.73 19.90 18.80
CA MET A 1 -39.09 18.57 18.76
C MET A 1 -37.59 18.80 18.74
N PRO A 2 -36.80 18.32 19.72
CA PRO A 2 -35.34 18.48 19.68
C PRO A 2 -34.76 17.62 18.55
N SER A 3 -34.13 18.24 17.57
CA SER A 3 -33.47 17.52 16.46
C SER A 3 -32.16 16.90 16.96
N LYS A 4 -32.02 15.58 16.85
CA LYS A 4 -30.73 14.90 17.06
C LYS A 4 -29.87 15.06 15.82
N TYR A 5 -28.56 15.17 16.00
CA TYR A 5 -27.59 15.32 14.92
C TYR A 5 -26.64 14.13 14.87
N CYS A 6 -26.14 13.82 13.68
CA CYS A 6 -25.12 12.80 13.47
C CYS A 6 -23.82 13.23 14.15
N MET A 7 -23.27 12.39 15.04
CA MET A 7 -21.96 12.66 15.65
C MET A 7 -20.80 12.63 14.64
N TYR A 8 -20.99 12.01 13.47
CA TYR A 8 -19.94 11.87 12.46
C TYR A 8 -19.96 12.94 11.38
N CYS A 9 -21.14 13.47 11.01
CA CYS A 9 -21.26 14.44 9.91
C CYS A 9 -22.13 15.67 10.24
N GLY A 10 -22.63 15.80 11.47
CA GLY A 10 -23.38 16.99 11.91
C GLY A 10 -24.77 17.18 11.30
N ASN A 11 -25.26 16.26 10.48
CA ASN A 11 -26.58 16.38 9.84
C ASN A 11 -27.71 15.93 10.76
N PRO A 12 -28.92 16.52 10.66
CA PRO A 12 -30.07 16.13 11.48
C PRO A 12 -30.51 14.69 11.14
N ILE A 13 -30.80 13.90 12.17
CA ILE A 13 -31.25 12.50 12.07
C ILE A 13 -32.61 12.37 12.75
N LYS A 14 -33.50 11.54 12.19
CA LYS A 14 -34.78 11.21 12.84
C LYS A 14 -34.58 10.23 13.99
N ASP A 15 -35.39 10.35 15.03
CA ASP A 15 -35.34 9.50 16.22
C ASP A 15 -35.58 8.01 15.95
N SER A 16 -35.96 7.58 14.74
CA SER A 16 -36.13 6.18 14.33
C SER A 16 -34.94 5.56 13.60
N ASP A 17 -34.01 6.37 13.05
CA ASP A 17 -32.98 5.89 12.14
C ASP A 17 -31.75 5.24 12.84
N LYS A 18 -31.57 3.93 12.66
CA LYS A 18 -30.42 3.17 13.19
C LYS A 18 -29.07 3.59 12.59
N PHE A 19 -29.09 4.23 11.42
CA PHE A 19 -27.92 4.72 10.69
C PHE A 19 -28.19 6.14 10.19
N CYS A 20 -27.14 6.95 10.09
CA CYS A 20 -27.27 8.26 9.46
C CYS A 20 -27.50 8.09 7.96
N ILE A 21 -28.60 8.63 7.43
CA ILE A 21 -28.91 8.58 5.99
C ILE A 21 -27.87 9.33 5.12
N ILE A 22 -27.12 10.27 5.71
CA ILE A 22 -26.14 11.09 4.98
C ILE A 22 -24.76 10.41 4.94
N CYS A 23 -24.27 9.91 6.07
CA CYS A 23 -22.90 9.33 6.13
C CYS A 23 -22.86 7.80 6.25
N GLY A 24 -24.02 7.13 6.36
CA GLY A 24 -24.15 5.68 6.44
C GLY A 24 -23.66 5.05 7.76
N LYS A 25 -23.09 5.83 8.68
CA LYS A 25 -22.56 5.33 9.96
C LYS A 25 -23.69 5.04 10.96
N PRO A 26 -23.55 3.99 11.80
CA PRO A 26 -24.55 3.64 12.80
C PRO A 26 -24.71 4.78 13.81
N VAL A 27 -25.95 5.08 14.16
CA VAL A 27 -26.25 6.02 15.23
C VAL A 27 -26.08 5.25 16.53
N LEU A 28 -25.06 5.60 17.30
CA LEU A 28 -24.82 5.02 18.62
C LEU A 28 -25.96 5.45 19.56
N ARG A 29 -27.01 4.65 19.58
CA ARG A 29 -28.10 4.73 20.56
C ARG A 29 -27.79 3.68 21.62
N ASP A 30 -27.87 4.10 22.87
CA ASP A 30 -27.87 3.23 24.06
C ASP A 30 -26.47 2.89 24.62
N LEU A 31 -25.90 3.84 25.37
CA LEU A 31 -25.31 3.50 26.67
C LEU A 31 -26.46 3.44 27.67
N PRO A 32 -26.87 2.25 28.15
CA PRO A 32 -27.73 2.17 29.31
C PRO A 32 -26.92 2.57 30.55
N ASP A 33 -27.36 3.64 31.21
CA ASP A 33 -26.86 4.01 32.53
C ASP A 33 -27.20 2.91 33.56
N THR A 34 -26.24 2.74 34.47
CA THR A 34 -26.05 1.68 35.46
C THR A 34 -27.28 1.17 36.25
N HIS A 35 -27.39 -0.15 36.47
CA HIS A 35 -27.61 -0.74 37.81
C HIS A 35 -27.29 -2.25 37.88
N LYS A 36 -26.51 -2.60 38.93
CA LYS A 36 -26.04 -3.91 39.46
C LYS A 36 -26.85 -5.18 39.10
N GLN A 37 -26.14 -6.26 38.74
CA GLN A 37 -26.09 -7.56 39.48
C GLN A 37 -25.13 -8.59 38.85
N GLU A 38 -24.72 -9.54 39.70
CA GLU A 38 -23.57 -10.47 39.70
C GLU A 38 -23.77 -11.81 38.90
N PRO A 39 -22.82 -12.78 38.89
CA PRO A 39 -22.41 -13.52 37.67
C PRO A 39 -22.92 -14.97 37.47
N LYS A 40 -22.91 -15.40 36.18
CA LYS A 40 -22.68 -16.76 35.57
C LYS A 40 -23.57 -17.96 36.03
N PRO A 41 -23.92 -18.94 35.15
CA PRO A 41 -22.92 -19.79 34.48
C PRO A 41 -23.24 -20.34 33.07
N ARG A 42 -22.21 -21.02 32.55
CA ARG A 42 -22.03 -21.71 31.26
C ARG A 42 -23.10 -22.77 30.95
N ILE A 43 -23.52 -22.85 29.68
CA ILE A 43 -24.08 -24.08 29.08
C ILE A 43 -23.42 -24.33 27.71
N LYS A 44 -23.05 -25.60 27.47
CA LYS A 44 -22.36 -26.15 26.29
C LYS A 44 -23.28 -26.22 25.06
N PRO A 45 -22.74 -26.24 23.82
CA PRO A 45 -23.54 -26.40 22.62
C PRO A 45 -23.99 -27.86 22.45
N GLN A 46 -25.31 -28.09 22.41
CA GLN A 46 -25.88 -29.35 21.92
C GLN A 46 -26.14 -29.25 20.42
N ARG A 47 -25.48 -30.13 19.70
CA ARG A 47 -25.70 -30.48 18.29
C ARG A 47 -27.01 -31.25 18.21
N GLN A 48 -28.00 -30.73 17.48
CA GLN A 48 -29.17 -31.50 17.07
C GLN A 48 -29.09 -31.78 15.58
N GLU A 49 -29.11 -33.07 15.29
CA GLU A 49 -29.32 -33.68 13.99
C GLU A 49 -30.74 -33.36 13.51
N ILE A 50 -30.87 -32.96 12.24
CA ILE A 50 -32.17 -32.88 11.56
C ILE A 50 -32.06 -33.82 10.36
N LEU A 51 -32.82 -34.92 10.43
CA LEU A 51 -33.14 -35.78 9.29
C LEU A 51 -34.18 -35.11 8.38
N PRO A 52 -34.24 -35.50 7.09
CA PRO A 52 -34.92 -34.77 6.04
C PRO A 52 -36.41 -35.09 5.97
N LYS A 53 -37.19 -34.14 5.47
CA LYS A 53 -38.51 -34.40 4.88
C LYS A 53 -38.60 -33.72 3.52
N GLU A 54 -39.08 -34.53 2.58
CA GLU A 54 -39.26 -34.30 1.16
C GLU A 54 -40.41 -33.34 0.85
N ASP A 55 -40.28 -32.77 -0.35
CA ASP A 55 -41.31 -32.36 -1.30
C ASP A 55 -42.29 -31.24 -0.95
N THR A 56 -41.97 -30.07 -1.48
CA THR A 56 -42.97 -29.34 -2.28
C THR A 56 -42.26 -28.66 -3.45
N VAL A 57 -42.38 -29.31 -4.61
CA VAL A 57 -42.03 -28.75 -5.92
C VAL A 57 -43.00 -27.61 -6.20
N VAL A 58 -42.48 -26.39 -6.26
CA VAL A 58 -43.14 -25.28 -6.97
C VAL A 58 -42.15 -24.81 -8.00
N GLU A 59 -42.43 -25.13 -9.26
CA GLU A 59 -41.78 -24.55 -10.43
C GLU A 59 -41.87 -23.02 -10.33
N PHE A 60 -40.72 -22.35 -10.22
CA PHE A 60 -40.59 -20.95 -10.57
C PHE A 60 -39.75 -20.88 -11.83
N VAL A 61 -40.46 -20.55 -12.91
CA VAL A 61 -39.94 -20.28 -14.24
C VAL A 61 -39.00 -19.08 -14.14
N ASP A 62 -37.72 -19.32 -14.39
CA ASP A 62 -36.70 -18.31 -14.61
C ASP A 62 -36.84 -17.85 -16.06
N ASP A 63 -37.45 -16.69 -16.26
CA ASP A 63 -37.60 -16.05 -17.57
C ASP A 63 -37.35 -14.55 -17.41
N SER A 64 -36.08 -14.17 -17.40
CA SER A 64 -35.61 -12.85 -17.84
C SER A 64 -34.15 -12.94 -18.30
N GLU A 65 -33.86 -13.90 -19.18
CA GLU A 65 -32.82 -13.73 -20.19
C GLU A 65 -33.31 -12.69 -21.21
N GLU A 66 -32.91 -11.45 -21.04
CA GLU A 66 -32.64 -10.57 -22.18
C GLU A 66 -31.12 -10.38 -22.25
N GLU A 67 -30.46 -11.32 -22.92
CA GLU A 67 -29.20 -11.06 -23.60
C GLU A 67 -29.44 -10.02 -24.69
N LEU A 68 -28.62 -8.97 -24.72
CA LEU A 68 -28.14 -8.45 -25.99
C LEU A 68 -26.61 -8.41 -25.98
N GLU A 69 -26.10 -9.48 -26.59
CA GLU A 69 -24.82 -9.67 -27.26
C GLU A 69 -24.00 -8.41 -27.57
N ILE A 70 -22.72 -8.44 -27.21
CA ILE A 70 -21.66 -7.93 -28.10
C ILE A 70 -20.63 -9.05 -28.23
N LYS A 71 -20.85 -9.93 -29.23
CA LYS A 71 -19.84 -10.85 -29.73
C LYS A 71 -18.77 -10.08 -30.48
N GLU A 72 -17.54 -10.50 -30.23
CA GLU A 72 -16.35 -10.16 -30.99
C GLU A 72 -16.53 -10.50 -32.47
N GLU A 73 -16.46 -9.50 -33.36
CA GLU A 73 -16.04 -9.69 -34.74
C GLU A 73 -14.72 -8.97 -34.98
N LYS A 74 -13.64 -9.75 -35.00
CA LYS A 74 -12.41 -9.39 -35.70
C LYS A 74 -12.70 -9.36 -37.19
N LYS A 75 -12.75 -8.16 -37.78
CA LYS A 75 -12.38 -7.95 -39.18
C LYS A 75 -11.41 -6.77 -39.30
N GLU A 76 -10.25 -7.10 -39.85
CA GLU A 76 -9.18 -6.20 -40.23
C GLU A 76 -9.71 -5.03 -41.07
N LYS A 77 -9.55 -3.82 -40.54
CA LYS A 77 -9.30 -2.63 -41.35
C LYS A 77 -8.16 -1.83 -40.72
N LYS A 78 -6.97 -2.00 -41.29
CA LYS A 78 -5.91 -1.00 -41.25
C LYS A 78 -6.47 0.34 -41.77
N LYS A 79 -6.48 1.35 -40.91
CA LYS A 79 -6.21 2.76 -41.26
C LYS A 79 -6.13 3.62 -39.99
N ASP A 80 -4.91 4.02 -39.69
CA ASP A 80 -4.50 5.30 -39.08
C ASP A 80 -5.27 5.77 -37.84
N LYS A 81 -4.99 5.17 -36.67
CA LYS A 81 -5.08 5.91 -35.41
C LYS A 81 -3.80 6.70 -35.21
N LYS A 82 -3.86 7.94 -35.68
CA LYS A 82 -3.09 9.09 -35.24
C LYS A 82 -2.93 8.99 -33.72
N GLY A 83 -1.70 8.80 -33.26
CA GLY A 83 -1.40 8.71 -31.83
C GLY A 83 -1.78 10.02 -31.17
N ASP A 84 -2.83 9.99 -30.35
CA ASP A 84 -2.93 10.96 -29.28
C ASP A 84 -1.69 10.74 -28.42
N LEU A 85 -0.79 11.72 -28.47
CA LEU A 85 0.29 11.85 -27.52
C LEU A 85 -0.37 11.83 -26.14
N ILE A 86 -0.26 10.69 -25.44
CA ILE A 86 -0.52 10.64 -24.00
C ILE A 86 0.46 11.65 -23.41
N VAL A 87 -0.05 12.83 -23.05
CA VAL A 87 0.71 13.83 -22.32
C VAL A 87 0.93 13.22 -20.95
N GLU A 88 2.05 12.52 -20.80
CA GLU A 88 2.47 11.91 -19.55
C GLU A 88 2.54 13.00 -18.48
N LYS A 89 1.55 13.02 -17.58
CA LYS A 89 1.54 13.98 -16.47
C LYS A 89 2.62 13.57 -15.46
N PRO A 90 3.48 14.50 -15.03
CA PRO A 90 4.44 14.21 -13.97
C PRO A 90 3.70 13.87 -12.67
N LEU A 91 4.30 12.99 -11.86
CA LEU A 91 3.80 12.63 -10.54
C LEU A 91 3.52 13.88 -9.69
N PRO A 92 2.36 13.96 -9.02
CA PRO A 92 2.12 15.00 -8.03
C PRO A 92 3.19 14.98 -6.94
N TYR A 93 3.52 16.16 -6.42
CA TYR A 93 4.61 16.34 -5.47
C TYR A 93 4.37 15.53 -4.18
N GLU A 94 3.15 15.49 -3.70
CA GLU A 94 2.73 14.78 -2.50
C GLU A 94 2.97 13.26 -2.63
N VAL A 95 2.71 12.70 -3.80
CA VAL A 95 2.91 11.27 -4.07
C VAL A 95 4.39 10.94 -4.13
N LYS A 96 5.19 11.84 -4.74
CA LYS A 96 6.64 11.69 -4.77
C LYS A 96 7.23 11.76 -3.37
N GLU A 97 6.74 12.63 -2.51
CA GLU A 97 7.15 12.73 -1.10
C GLU A 97 6.82 11.45 -0.32
N GLN A 98 5.60 10.92 -0.45
CA GLN A 98 5.24 9.63 0.14
C GLN A 98 6.17 8.51 -0.33
N MET A 99 6.46 8.45 -1.64
CA MET A 99 7.38 7.45 -2.20
C MET A 99 8.81 7.59 -1.66
N ILE A 100 9.29 8.82 -1.44
CA ILE A 100 10.60 9.08 -0.83
C ILE A 100 10.62 8.56 0.61
N LEU A 101 9.57 8.80 1.40
CA LEU A 101 9.47 8.27 2.77
C LEU A 101 9.54 6.73 2.80
N TYR A 102 8.83 6.06 1.88
CA TYR A 102 8.92 4.59 1.76
C TYR A 102 10.31 4.11 1.33
N ILE A 103 11.01 4.85 0.46
CA ILE A 103 12.39 4.55 0.07
C ILE A 103 13.31 4.67 1.29
N GLU A 104 13.24 5.79 2.02
CA GLU A 104 14.07 6.05 3.21
C GLU A 104 13.84 4.99 4.29
N PHE A 105 12.58 4.60 4.51
CA PHE A 105 12.26 3.54 5.45
C PHE A 105 12.91 2.21 5.06
N ASN A 106 12.83 1.81 3.78
CA ASN A 106 13.46 0.57 3.30
C ASN A 106 14.99 0.64 3.36
N ASP A 107 15.59 1.79 3.08
CA ASP A 107 17.04 2.02 3.23
C ASP A 107 17.47 1.88 4.70
N ILE A 108 16.68 2.38 5.65
CA ILE A 108 16.94 2.21 7.08
C ILE A 108 16.85 0.74 7.49
N GLN A 109 15.85 -0.02 7.00
CA GLN A 109 15.75 -1.46 7.27
C GLN A 109 17.00 -2.20 6.78
N LEU A 110 17.44 -1.94 5.55
CA LEU A 110 18.61 -2.58 4.97
C LEU A 110 19.87 -2.25 5.76
N ASN A 111 20.06 -0.98 6.15
CA ASN A 111 21.19 -0.58 6.98
C ASN A 111 21.17 -1.26 8.36
N LYS A 112 20.00 -1.42 8.97
CA LYS A 112 19.83 -2.13 10.23
C LYS A 112 20.22 -3.60 10.09
N GLU A 113 19.81 -4.28 9.01
CA GLU A 113 20.22 -5.66 8.71
C GLU A 113 21.74 -5.80 8.54
N LEU A 114 22.38 -4.85 7.86
CA LEU A 114 23.84 -4.81 7.72
C LEU A 114 24.54 -4.64 9.08
N LEU A 115 24.04 -3.74 9.92
CA LEU A 115 24.57 -3.53 11.27
C LEU A 115 24.37 -4.77 12.16
N ILE A 116 23.22 -5.44 12.07
CA ILE A 116 22.96 -6.70 12.79
C ILE A 116 23.93 -7.80 12.33
N THR A 117 24.22 -7.87 11.04
CA THR A 117 25.18 -8.86 10.51
C THR A 117 26.59 -8.58 11.04
N LYS A 118 27.03 -7.32 10.98
CA LYS A 118 28.33 -6.90 11.56
C LYS A 118 28.40 -7.17 13.06
N LEU A 119 27.30 -6.94 13.79
CA LEU A 119 27.21 -7.22 15.22
C LEU A 119 27.37 -8.71 15.50
N LYS A 120 26.73 -9.59 14.71
CA LYS A 120 26.89 -11.05 14.83
C LYS A 120 28.32 -11.50 14.55
N ASP A 121 28.99 -10.88 13.57
CA ASP A 121 30.37 -11.23 13.26
C ASP A 121 31.36 -10.73 14.33
N LEU A 122 31.15 -9.53 14.88
CA LEU A 122 31.90 -9.09 16.05
C LEU A 122 31.66 -10.00 17.26
N GLN A 123 30.42 -10.42 17.51
CA GLN A 123 30.11 -11.37 18.58
C GLN A 123 30.83 -12.72 18.42
N LYS A 124 31.10 -13.17 17.19
CA LYS A 124 31.95 -14.35 16.95
C LYS A 124 33.41 -14.05 17.27
N SER A 125 33.92 -12.87 16.91
CA SER A 125 35.30 -12.45 17.21
C SER A 125 35.58 -12.24 18.71
N LEU A 126 34.54 -12.05 19.53
CA LEU A 126 34.66 -12.06 20.99
C LEU A 126 34.96 -13.45 21.57
N LYS A 127 34.73 -14.52 20.81
CA LYS A 127 35.09 -15.89 21.20
C LYS A 127 36.53 -16.25 20.82
N ASP A 128 37.26 -15.32 20.24
CA ASP A 128 38.67 -15.50 19.92
C ASP A 128 39.48 -15.57 21.23
N PRO A 129 40.39 -16.55 21.39
CA PRO A 129 41.28 -16.61 22.54
C PRO A 129 41.98 -15.28 22.83
N ALA A 130 42.33 -14.50 21.80
CA ALA A 130 42.96 -13.19 21.96
C ALA A 130 42.12 -12.20 22.79
N TYR A 131 40.80 -12.37 22.86
CA TYR A 131 39.90 -11.54 23.67
C TYR A 131 40.11 -11.71 25.18
N GLU A 132 40.58 -12.87 25.62
CA GLU A 132 40.84 -13.13 27.05
C GLU A 132 42.22 -12.61 27.50
N TYR A 133 43.20 -12.59 26.61
CA TYR A 133 44.60 -12.34 26.95
C TYR A 133 45.14 -10.96 26.52
N ASP A 134 44.53 -10.28 25.54
CA ASP A 134 44.93 -8.96 25.08
C ASP A 134 43.90 -7.89 25.50
N GLU A 135 44.25 -7.07 26.49
CA GLU A 135 43.40 -5.97 26.98
C GLU A 135 43.10 -4.92 25.91
N SER A 136 44.07 -4.58 25.05
CA SER A 136 43.90 -3.61 23.97
C SER A 136 42.92 -4.13 22.92
N TYR A 137 43.03 -5.41 22.57
CA TYR A 137 42.07 -6.07 21.67
C TYR A 137 40.66 -6.12 22.29
N LYS A 138 40.55 -6.45 23.57
CA LYS A 138 39.28 -6.49 24.32
C LYS A 138 38.60 -5.12 24.36
N GLU A 139 39.33 -4.06 24.68
CA GLU A 139 38.80 -2.69 24.68
C GLU A 139 38.33 -2.27 23.28
N SER A 140 39.15 -2.50 22.25
CA SER A 140 38.80 -2.19 20.86
C SER A 140 37.52 -2.90 20.40
N ALA A 141 37.38 -4.19 20.74
CA ALA A 141 36.21 -4.99 20.39
C ALA A 141 34.94 -4.50 21.12
N ASN A 142 35.06 -4.14 22.40
CA ASN A 142 33.93 -3.60 23.17
C ASN A 142 33.48 -2.23 22.66
N VAL A 143 34.41 -1.31 22.36
CA VAL A 143 34.09 0.00 21.77
C VAL A 143 33.37 -0.17 20.44
N LYS A 144 33.84 -1.07 19.56
CA LYS A 144 33.18 -1.36 18.28
C LYS A 144 31.78 -1.95 18.48
N LEU A 145 31.61 -2.83 19.46
CA LEU A 145 30.34 -3.47 19.75
C LEU A 145 29.31 -2.46 20.29
N GLU A 146 29.72 -1.58 21.21
CA GLU A 146 28.88 -0.50 21.70
C GLU A 146 28.52 0.47 20.59
N ALA A 147 29.47 0.90 19.76
CA ALA A 147 29.20 1.80 18.63
C ALA A 147 28.15 1.21 17.68
N ILE A 148 28.25 -0.08 17.33
CA ILE A 148 27.25 -0.73 16.47
C ILE A 148 25.88 -0.82 17.16
N LYS A 149 25.83 -1.12 18.46
CA LYS A 149 24.55 -1.12 19.21
C LYS A 149 23.90 0.26 19.21
N THR A 150 24.68 1.32 19.44
CA THR A 150 24.20 2.70 19.40
C THR A 150 23.65 3.04 18.02
N PHE A 151 24.38 2.72 16.94
CA PHE A 151 23.87 2.94 15.59
C PHE A 151 22.59 2.15 15.29
N ILE A 152 22.47 0.90 15.76
CA ILE A 152 21.22 0.14 15.60
C ILE A 152 20.06 0.84 16.30
N ASN A 153 20.27 1.38 17.51
CA ASN A 153 19.23 2.09 18.23
C ASN A 153 18.83 3.41 17.55
N GLU A 154 19.81 4.18 17.05
CA GLU A 154 19.54 5.37 16.24
C GLU A 154 18.73 5.04 14.98
N MET A 155 19.06 3.94 14.30
CA MET A 155 18.33 3.51 13.11
C MET A 155 16.91 3.05 13.46
N LYS A 156 16.71 2.39 14.61
CA LYS A 156 15.36 2.04 15.11
C LYS A 156 14.54 3.28 15.45
N GLN A 157 15.16 4.32 16.01
CA GLN A 157 14.46 5.56 16.30
C GLN A 157 14.00 6.25 15.01
N LYS A 158 14.90 6.41 14.03
CA LYS A 158 14.55 6.95 12.70
C LYS A 158 13.49 6.12 11.99
N GLU A 159 13.53 4.80 12.14
CA GLU A 159 12.51 3.89 11.62
C GLU A 159 11.14 4.16 12.24
N SER A 160 11.08 4.39 13.57
CA SER A 160 9.85 4.75 14.25
C SER A 160 9.31 6.10 13.76
N ASP A 161 10.18 7.12 13.73
CA ASP A 161 9.79 8.48 13.32
C ASP A 161 9.26 8.52 11.87
N LEU A 162 9.81 7.69 10.98
CA LEU A 162 9.31 7.56 9.60
C LEU A 162 8.03 6.75 9.54
N LYS A 163 7.89 5.72 10.37
CA LYS A 163 6.68 4.90 10.39
C LYS A 163 5.47 5.73 10.78
N ASP A 164 5.60 6.60 11.78
CA ASP A 164 4.53 7.50 12.21
C ASP A 164 4.11 8.48 11.09
N LYS A 165 5.05 8.85 10.20
CA LYS A 165 4.75 9.68 9.00
C LYS A 165 4.10 8.90 7.85
N MET A 166 4.18 7.57 7.86
CA MET A 166 3.65 6.68 6.83
C MET A 166 2.37 5.94 7.26
N ASP A 167 1.79 6.27 8.42
CA ASP A 167 0.58 5.61 8.94
C ASP A 167 -0.65 5.81 8.04
N ASP A 168 -0.62 6.82 7.16
CA ASP A 168 -1.63 7.00 6.13
C ASP A 168 -1.48 5.98 4.99
N PRO A 169 -2.58 5.37 4.52
CA PRO A 169 -2.53 4.44 3.40
C PRO A 169 -1.97 5.15 2.16
N PHE A 170 -1.06 4.47 1.46
CA PHE A 170 -0.48 4.99 0.23
C PHE A 170 -1.56 5.42 -0.74
N ILE A 171 -1.37 6.55 -1.43
CA ILE A 171 -2.42 7.20 -2.23
C ILE A 171 -3.12 6.24 -3.22
N VAL A 172 -2.37 5.34 -3.85
CA VAL A 172 -2.92 4.35 -4.79
C VAL A 172 -3.84 3.35 -4.09
N GLN A 173 -3.52 2.97 -2.85
CA GLN A 173 -4.36 2.09 -2.03
C GLN A 173 -5.62 2.81 -1.54
N ARG A 174 -5.48 4.10 -1.16
CA ARG A 174 -6.62 4.95 -0.78
C ARG A 174 -7.62 5.08 -1.92
N ILE A 175 -7.15 5.46 -3.12
CA ILE A 175 -7.99 5.58 -4.32
C ILE A 175 -8.70 4.26 -4.64
N LYS A 176 -8.00 3.13 -4.52
CA LYS A 176 -8.60 1.81 -4.70
C LYS A 176 -9.73 1.54 -3.71
N SER A 177 -9.56 1.88 -2.43
CA SER A 177 -10.61 1.75 -1.42
C SER A 177 -11.81 2.66 -1.70
N ASP A 178 -11.56 3.87 -2.20
CA ASP A 178 -12.61 4.81 -2.59
C ASP A 178 -13.40 4.29 -3.80
N MET A 179 -12.71 3.73 -4.80
CA MET A 179 -13.34 3.04 -5.94
C MET A 179 -14.21 1.87 -5.49
N ASP A 180 -13.73 1.01 -4.59
CA ASP A 180 -14.50 -0.12 -4.05
C ASP A 180 -15.76 0.37 -3.33
N THR A 181 -15.65 1.50 -2.61
CA THR A 181 -16.79 2.16 -1.97
C THR A 181 -17.80 2.64 -3.00
N LYS A 182 -17.36 3.26 -4.10
CA LYS A 182 -18.25 3.69 -5.20
C LYS A 182 -18.93 2.51 -5.90
N ILE A 183 -18.20 1.42 -6.13
CA ILE A 183 -18.76 0.18 -6.67
C ILE A 183 -19.84 -0.39 -5.73
N PHE A 184 -19.58 -0.38 -4.42
CA PHE A 184 -20.55 -0.81 -3.43
C PHE A 184 -21.80 0.09 -3.41
N GLN A 185 -21.62 1.42 -3.47
CA GLN A 185 -22.71 2.39 -3.54
C GLN A 185 -23.57 2.17 -4.78
N LEU A 186 -22.98 1.96 -5.95
CA LEU A 186 -23.69 1.64 -7.20
C LEU A 186 -24.49 0.33 -7.10
N LYS A 187 -23.88 -0.72 -6.53
CA LYS A 187 -24.57 -2.00 -6.28
C LYS A 187 -25.75 -1.83 -5.33
N ASN A 188 -25.57 -1.08 -4.25
CA ASN A 188 -26.62 -0.84 -3.25
C ASN A 188 -27.76 0.01 -3.83
N LEU A 189 -27.42 1.08 -4.56
CA LEU A 189 -28.38 1.95 -5.23
C LEU A 189 -29.26 1.15 -6.22
N THR A 190 -28.64 0.25 -6.98
CA THR A 190 -29.37 -0.66 -7.91
C THR A 190 -30.33 -1.58 -7.16
N LYS A 191 -29.95 -2.10 -6.00
CA LYS A 191 -30.84 -2.93 -5.17
C LYS A 191 -32.02 -2.13 -4.61
N GLU A 192 -31.76 -0.94 -4.08
CA GLU A 192 -32.81 -0.09 -3.50
C GLU A 192 -33.82 0.40 -4.55
N PHE A 193 -33.36 0.67 -5.78
CA PHE A 193 -34.23 0.97 -6.91
C PHE A 193 -35.11 -0.22 -7.31
N LYS A 194 -34.55 -1.45 -7.36
CA LYS A 194 -35.32 -2.68 -7.59
C LYS A 194 -36.36 -2.94 -6.50
N LEU A 195 -36.12 -2.47 -5.28
CA LEU A 195 -37.07 -2.52 -4.17
C LEU A 195 -38.07 -1.35 -4.17
N HIS A 196 -38.07 -0.51 -5.21
CA HIS A 196 -38.91 0.68 -5.34
C HIS A 196 -38.81 1.67 -4.17
N LYS A 197 -37.66 1.69 -3.49
CA LYS A 197 -37.42 2.62 -2.36
C LYS A 197 -36.87 3.97 -2.78
N VAL A 198 -36.44 4.09 -4.04
CA VAL A 198 -35.87 5.30 -4.64
C VAL A 198 -36.63 5.56 -5.94
N ASP A 199 -36.97 6.81 -6.19
CA ASP A 199 -37.58 7.24 -7.44
C ASP A 199 -36.59 7.15 -8.61
N LYS A 200 -37.14 7.02 -9.83
CA LYS A 200 -36.34 6.82 -11.05
C LYS A 200 -35.38 7.98 -11.31
N ASP A 201 -35.84 9.21 -11.15
CA ASP A 201 -35.06 10.41 -11.44
C ASP A 201 -33.87 10.54 -10.47
N SER A 202 -34.11 10.30 -9.17
CA SER A 202 -33.05 10.26 -8.16
C SER A 202 -32.09 9.09 -8.37
N PHE A 203 -32.59 7.93 -8.81
CA PHE A 203 -31.74 6.79 -9.14
C PHE A 203 -30.79 7.11 -10.30
N GLU A 204 -31.30 7.65 -11.40
CA GLU A 204 -30.49 8.01 -12.57
C GLU A 204 -29.45 9.07 -12.21
N THR A 205 -29.85 10.13 -11.51
CA THR A 205 -28.96 11.20 -11.07
C THR A 205 -27.83 10.69 -10.17
N LEU A 206 -28.15 9.89 -9.15
CA LEU A 206 -27.14 9.34 -8.23
C LEU A 206 -26.24 8.30 -8.91
N ARG A 207 -26.80 7.50 -9.81
CA ARG A 207 -26.05 6.49 -10.56
C ARG A 207 -25.01 7.17 -11.44
N ASP A 208 -25.39 8.19 -12.18
CA ASP A 208 -24.47 8.89 -13.08
C ASP A 208 -23.42 9.67 -12.30
N LYS A 209 -23.78 10.28 -11.17
CA LYS A 209 -22.81 10.88 -10.24
C LYS A 209 -21.78 9.87 -9.73
N TYR A 210 -22.22 8.71 -9.22
CA TYR A 210 -21.29 7.70 -8.69
C TYR A 210 -20.45 7.05 -9.79
N LYS A 211 -20.96 6.93 -11.01
CA LYS A 211 -20.16 6.47 -12.16
C LYS A 211 -19.09 7.50 -12.51
N GLN A 212 -19.45 8.77 -12.60
CA GLN A 212 -18.51 9.84 -12.91
C GLN A 212 -17.40 9.92 -11.84
N GLU A 213 -17.76 9.93 -10.55
CA GLU A 213 -16.78 9.92 -9.46
C GLU A 213 -15.87 8.67 -9.51
N LYS A 214 -16.41 7.52 -9.90
CA LYS A 214 -15.61 6.29 -10.08
C LYS A 214 -14.64 6.43 -11.26
N GLU A 215 -15.09 6.97 -12.40
CA GLU A 215 -14.26 7.18 -13.59
C GLU A 215 -13.13 8.19 -13.30
N GLU A 216 -13.41 9.26 -12.55
CA GLU A 216 -12.42 10.24 -12.11
C GLU A 216 -11.33 9.58 -11.22
N LEU A 217 -11.74 8.73 -10.27
CA LEU A 217 -10.80 7.96 -9.44
C LEU A 217 -9.99 6.93 -10.26
N GLU A 218 -10.60 6.30 -11.26
CA GLU A 218 -9.91 5.37 -12.16
C GLU A 218 -8.85 6.10 -12.98
N GLN A 219 -9.18 7.27 -13.54
CA GLN A 219 -8.23 8.11 -14.27
C GLN A 219 -7.10 8.60 -13.37
N GLU A 220 -7.40 9.08 -12.17
CA GLU A 220 -6.37 9.51 -11.20
C GLU A 220 -5.42 8.35 -10.87
N ARG A 221 -5.96 7.16 -10.63
CA ARG A 221 -5.15 5.96 -10.37
C ARG A 221 -4.24 5.61 -11.55
N GLU A 222 -4.76 5.67 -12.77
CA GLU A 222 -3.98 5.41 -13.98
C GLU A 222 -2.87 6.44 -14.20
N ASP A 223 -3.19 7.73 -14.04
CA ASP A 223 -2.22 8.83 -14.12
C ASP A 223 -1.08 8.61 -13.11
N LEU A 224 -1.40 8.24 -11.86
CA LEU A 224 -0.42 7.94 -10.82
C LEU A 224 0.44 6.73 -11.15
N ILE A 225 -0.16 5.62 -11.57
CA ILE A 225 0.56 4.39 -11.95
C ILE A 225 1.50 4.67 -13.13
N SER A 226 1.04 5.43 -14.12
CA SER A 226 1.84 5.85 -15.27
C SER A 226 3.05 6.68 -14.82
N GLY A 227 2.83 7.69 -13.98
CA GLY A 227 3.89 8.51 -13.42
C GLY A 227 4.91 7.70 -12.60
N MET A 228 4.45 6.76 -11.76
CA MET A 228 5.33 5.86 -11.02
C MET A 228 6.16 4.95 -11.94
N SER A 229 5.53 4.45 -13.02
CA SER A 229 6.20 3.63 -14.03
C SER A 229 7.31 4.41 -14.75
N LEU A 230 7.07 5.69 -15.06
CA LEU A 230 8.08 6.57 -15.64
C LEU A 230 9.26 6.77 -14.71
N TRP A 231 9.00 7.07 -13.44
CA TRP A 231 10.08 7.23 -12.48
C TRP A 231 10.88 5.92 -12.28
N ILE A 232 10.22 4.76 -12.30
CA ILE A 232 10.92 3.46 -12.31
C ILE A 232 11.80 3.31 -13.54
N LYS A 233 11.36 3.74 -14.73
CA LYS A 233 12.18 3.73 -15.95
C LYS A 233 13.38 4.65 -15.83
N GLU A 234 13.21 5.87 -15.31
CA GLU A 234 14.32 6.80 -15.04
C GLU A 234 15.36 6.20 -14.11
N LEU A 235 14.94 5.59 -12.99
CA LEU A 235 15.84 4.91 -12.07
C LEU A 235 16.55 3.71 -12.73
N LYS A 236 15.88 2.99 -13.63
CA LYS A 236 16.49 1.90 -14.41
C LYS A 236 17.57 2.43 -15.35
N LEU A 237 17.36 3.60 -15.97
CA LEU A 237 18.39 4.27 -16.78
C LEU A 237 19.57 4.72 -15.91
N GLU A 238 19.32 5.39 -14.78
CA GLU A 238 20.35 5.83 -13.84
C GLU A 238 21.20 4.64 -13.33
N LYS A 239 20.56 3.48 -13.09
CA LYS A 239 21.26 2.24 -12.75
C LYS A 239 22.21 1.79 -13.86
N VAL A 240 21.75 1.80 -15.11
CA VAL A 240 22.57 1.40 -16.27
C VAL A 240 23.76 2.34 -16.44
N GLU A 241 23.54 3.64 -16.27
CA GLU A 241 24.61 4.65 -16.30
C GLU A 241 25.65 4.41 -15.20
N ALA A 242 25.22 4.22 -13.95
CA ALA A 242 26.13 3.92 -12.84
C ALA A 242 26.89 2.60 -13.04
N GLN A 243 26.26 1.59 -13.66
CA GLN A 243 26.93 0.35 -14.03
C GLN A 243 27.94 0.53 -15.16
N SER A 244 27.62 1.35 -16.17
CA SER A 244 28.53 1.71 -17.25
C SER A 244 29.76 2.44 -16.70
N GLU A 245 29.56 3.41 -15.82
CA GLU A 245 30.63 4.14 -15.14
C GLU A 245 31.53 3.19 -14.32
N ARG A 246 30.94 2.22 -13.62
CA ARG A 246 31.69 1.18 -12.91
C ARG A 246 32.55 0.33 -13.85
N ASN A 247 32.00 -0.06 -15.00
CA ASN A 247 32.75 -0.83 -15.99
C ASN A 247 33.89 -0.01 -16.62
N LEU A 248 33.66 1.28 -16.86
CA LEU A 248 34.71 2.20 -17.31
C LEU A 248 35.81 2.34 -16.25
N ASN A 249 35.46 2.46 -14.96
CA ASN A 249 36.43 2.51 -13.86
C ASN A 249 37.29 1.24 -13.80
N LYS A 250 36.69 0.05 -14.02
CA LYS A 250 37.42 -1.22 -14.16
C LYS A 250 38.33 -1.24 -15.38
N GLY A 251 37.87 -0.71 -16.52
CA GLY A 251 38.68 -0.56 -17.73
C GLY A 251 39.90 0.32 -17.51
N ARG A 252 39.72 1.50 -16.91
CA ARG A 252 40.81 2.43 -16.56
C ARG A 252 41.84 1.81 -15.63
N PHE A 253 41.38 1.05 -14.62
CA PHE A 253 42.27 0.32 -13.73
C PHE A 253 43.05 -0.78 -14.48
N SER A 254 42.38 -1.55 -15.34
CA SER A 254 43.01 -2.56 -16.21
C SER A 254 44.08 -1.95 -17.14
N SER A 255 43.83 -0.75 -17.65
CA SER A 255 44.78 0.02 -18.47
C SER A 255 45.86 0.73 -17.64
N LYS A 256 45.85 0.61 -16.31
CA LYS A 256 46.74 1.28 -15.36
C LYS A 256 46.69 2.82 -15.43
N GLU A 257 45.57 3.38 -15.85
CA GLU A 257 45.34 4.84 -15.87
C GLU A 257 45.05 5.40 -14.48
N ILE A 258 44.59 4.56 -13.55
CA ILE A 258 44.28 4.94 -12.16
C ILE A 258 44.98 4.01 -11.19
N THR A 259 45.21 4.51 -9.98
CA THR A 259 45.83 3.74 -8.90
C THR A 259 44.87 2.68 -8.33
N GLN A 260 45.41 1.67 -7.65
CA GLN A 260 44.61 0.65 -6.97
C GLN A 260 43.68 1.26 -5.91
N ASP A 261 44.16 2.26 -5.18
CA ASP A 261 43.39 2.90 -4.11
C ASP A 261 42.24 3.73 -4.68
N ASP A 262 42.49 4.50 -5.74
CA ASP A 262 41.44 5.24 -6.46
C ASP A 262 40.39 4.31 -7.06
N PHE A 263 40.84 3.19 -7.65
CA PHE A 263 39.94 2.17 -8.19
C PHE A 263 39.05 1.58 -7.09
N ASN A 264 39.65 1.14 -5.98
CA ASN A 264 38.93 0.52 -4.87
C ASN A 264 37.92 1.48 -4.23
N SER A 265 38.27 2.76 -4.08
CA SER A 265 37.37 3.77 -3.53
C SER A 265 36.17 3.98 -4.45
N LYS A 266 36.42 4.26 -5.74
CA LYS A 266 35.36 4.51 -6.74
C LYS A 266 34.49 3.28 -7.02
N ASP A 267 35.06 2.08 -7.07
CA ASP A 267 34.28 0.85 -7.30
C ASP A 267 33.32 0.59 -6.13
N LYS A 268 33.76 0.80 -4.89
CA LYS A 268 32.90 0.71 -3.70
C LYS A 268 31.78 1.75 -3.73
N GLU A 269 32.08 2.99 -4.10
CA GLU A 269 31.08 4.06 -4.21
C GLU A 269 30.02 3.74 -5.27
N LEU A 270 30.46 3.36 -6.48
CA LEU A 270 29.57 3.01 -7.58
C LEU A 270 28.76 1.75 -7.27
N GLU A 271 29.35 0.75 -6.60
CA GLU A 271 28.62 -0.43 -6.14
C GLU A 271 27.52 -0.07 -5.14
N LEU A 272 27.81 0.83 -4.19
CA LEU A 272 26.80 1.33 -3.24
C LEU A 272 25.71 2.13 -3.96
N LYS A 273 26.06 2.98 -4.93
CA LYS A 273 25.08 3.73 -5.74
C LYS A 273 24.13 2.78 -6.48
N VAL A 274 24.67 1.76 -7.16
CA VAL A 274 23.87 0.74 -7.86
C VAL A 274 22.98 -0.04 -6.89
N LYS A 275 23.47 -0.39 -5.69
CA LYS A 275 22.64 -1.04 -4.66
C LYS A 275 21.49 -0.15 -4.21
N LYS A 276 21.75 1.13 -3.92
CA LYS A 276 20.70 2.11 -3.53
C LYS A 276 19.63 2.25 -4.62
N ILE A 277 20.03 2.44 -5.88
CA ILE A 277 19.08 2.55 -6.99
C ILE A 277 18.24 1.28 -7.12
N ASN A 278 18.83 0.09 -6.95
CA ASN A 278 18.07 -1.16 -6.95
C ASN A 278 17.04 -1.26 -5.82
N VAL A 279 17.37 -0.78 -4.62
CA VAL A 279 16.41 -0.74 -3.50
C VAL A 279 15.25 0.19 -3.84
N LYS A 280 15.55 1.40 -4.35
CA LYS A 280 14.52 2.35 -4.82
C LYS A 280 13.58 1.71 -5.83
N ILE A 281 14.12 1.10 -6.90
CA ILE A 281 13.33 0.42 -7.93
C ILE A 281 12.43 -0.65 -7.31
N LYS A 282 12.97 -1.51 -6.43
CA LYS A 282 12.19 -2.58 -5.79
C LYS A 282 11.09 -2.04 -4.89
N THR A 283 11.33 -0.94 -4.18
CA THR A 283 10.31 -0.29 -3.34
C THR A 283 9.19 0.27 -4.19
N LEU A 284 9.53 1.00 -5.26
CA LEU A 284 8.51 1.56 -6.16
C LEU A 284 7.71 0.46 -6.87
N GLU A 285 8.36 -0.61 -7.34
CA GLU A 285 7.69 -1.77 -7.94
C GLU A 285 6.75 -2.50 -6.97
N LYS A 286 6.95 -2.39 -5.65
CA LYS A 286 6.00 -2.89 -4.64
C LYS A 286 4.81 -1.96 -4.44
N LEU A 287 5.03 -0.64 -4.49
CA LEU A 287 3.98 0.37 -4.29
C LEU A 287 3.01 0.49 -5.47
N VAL A 288 3.46 0.12 -6.69
CA VAL A 288 2.63 0.12 -7.90
C VAL A 288 1.65 -1.07 -7.95
N LYS A 289 1.91 -2.14 -7.18
CA LYS A 289 1.09 -3.36 -7.17
C LYS A 289 -0.12 -3.23 -6.25
#